data_AF-A0AAJ6JG18-F1
#
_entry.id   AF-A0AAJ6JG18-F1
#
_cell.length_a   1.000
_cell.length_b   1.000
_cell.length_c   1.000
_cell.angle_alpha   90.00
_cell.angle_beta   90.00
_cell.angle_gamma   90.00
#
_symmetry.space_group_name_H-M   'P 1'
#
loop_
_entity.id
_entity.type
_entity.pdbx_description
1 polymer ?
#
loop_
_entity_poly.entity_id
_entity_poly.type
_entity_poly.pdbx_seq_one_letter_code
_entity_poly.pdbx_strand_id
1 'polypeptide(L)'
;MALFGVPFAVNSSLHSYLILAYAGSEKAAEDVGFYYAANAVGRLLGIILSGLLYQLAGIEGCLIGSAVMLVLCWAITFVLPTEPERVGLQQSAV
;
A
#
# COMPACT_ATOMS: atom_id res chain seq x y z
N MET A 1 13.83 -16.20 -4.34
CA MET A 1 13.64 -15.34 -3.14
C MET A 1 14.13 -13.91 -3.33
N ALA A 2 15.32 -13.64 -3.87
CA ALA A 2 15.80 -12.27 -4.07
C ALA A 2 14.92 -11.40 -5.01
N LEU A 3 14.43 -11.98 -6.11
CA LEU A 3 13.55 -11.30 -7.08
C LEU A 3 12.21 -10.83 -6.50
N PHE A 4 11.71 -11.47 -5.43
CA PHE A 4 10.49 -11.05 -4.72
C PHE A 4 10.81 -10.25 -3.45
N GLY A 5 11.86 -10.64 -2.73
CA GLY A 5 12.21 -10.06 -1.44
C GLY A 5 12.68 -8.60 -1.51
N VAL A 6 13.43 -8.22 -2.55
CA VAL A 6 13.88 -6.84 -2.73
C VAL A 6 12.70 -5.88 -2.98
N PRO A 7 11.83 -6.08 -3.99
CA PRO A 7 10.67 -5.21 -4.19
C PRO A 7 9.66 -5.27 -3.03
N PHE A 8 9.49 -6.42 -2.38
CA PHE A 8 8.66 -6.53 -1.18
C PHE A 8 9.20 -5.70 0.00
N ALA A 9 10.51 -5.72 0.24
CA ALA A 9 11.13 -4.92 1.29
C ALA A 9 10.97 -3.42 1.04
N VAL A 10 11.12 -2.98 -0.22
CA VAL A 10 10.90 -1.58 -0.61
C VAL A 10 9.44 -1.17 -0.37
N ASN A 11 8.47 -1.94 -0.85
CA ASN A 11 7.05 -1.65 -0.63
C ASN A 11 6.64 -1.67 0.85
N SER A 12 7.20 -2.59 1.65
CA SER A 12 6.97 -2.64 3.10
C SER A 12 7.51 -1.39 3.81
N SER A 13 8.68 -0.89 3.38
CA SER A 13 9.27 0.32 3.95
C SER A 13 8.52 1.60 3.56
N LEU A 14 8.00 1.70 2.33
CA LEU A 14 7.16 2.81 1.86
C LEU A 14 5.84 2.91 2.62
N HIS A 15 5.20 1.77 2.89
CA HIS A 15 3.95 1.69 3.63
C HIS A 15 4.08 2.31 5.03
N SER A 16 5.19 2.02 5.72
CA SER A 16 5.50 2.60 7.04
C SER A 16 5.98 4.06 6.95
N TYR A 17 6.71 4.42 5.90
CA TYR A 17 7.19 5.79 5.68
C TYR A 17 6.03 6.76 5.41
N LEU A 18 5.04 6.36 4.60
CA LEU A 18 3.88 7.19 4.28
C LEU A 18 2.99 7.47 5.50
N ILE A 19 2.83 6.50 6.41
CA ILE A 19 2.11 6.74 7.68
C ILE A 19 2.82 7.81 8.52
N LEU A 20 4.15 7.76 8.58
CA LEU A 20 4.94 8.71 9.38
C LEU A 20 5.03 10.10 8.73
N ALA A 21 5.10 10.16 7.40
CA ALA A 21 5.16 11.41 6.64
C ALA A 21 3.82 12.17 6.63
N TYR A 22 2.68 11.45 6.72
CA TYR A 22 1.34 12.06 6.77
C TYR A 22 0.82 12.35 8.18
N ALA A 23 1.51 11.95 9.24
CA ALA A 23 1.08 12.20 10.62
C ALA A 23 1.27 13.67 11.04
N GLY A 24 0.41 14.55 10.51
CA GLY A 24 0.14 15.89 11.05
C GLY A 24 -0.79 15.79 12.27
N SER A 25 -0.36 16.42 13.37
CA SER A 25 -0.80 16.22 14.77
C SER A 25 -2.31 16.35 15.12
N GLU A 26 -3.23 16.56 14.17
CA GLU A 26 -4.68 16.64 14.44
C GLU A 26 -5.54 15.56 13.75
N LYS A 27 -5.02 14.85 12.72
CA LYS A 27 -5.78 13.82 11.98
C LYS A 27 -5.13 12.43 11.94
N ALA A 28 -3.99 12.26 12.61
CA ALA A 28 -3.20 11.03 12.59
C ALA A 28 -3.99 9.75 12.95
N ALA A 29 -4.97 9.82 13.85
CA ALA A 29 -5.80 8.66 14.21
C ALA A 29 -6.74 8.23 13.07
N GLU A 30 -7.26 9.19 12.30
CA GLU A 30 -8.12 8.94 11.14
C GLU A 30 -7.32 8.34 9.98
N ASP A 31 -6.13 8.87 9.70
CA ASP A 31 -5.24 8.37 8.64
C ASP A 31 -4.75 6.94 8.92
N VAL A 32 -4.37 6.66 10.17
CA VAL A 32 -3.99 5.30 10.61
C VAL A 32 -5.20 4.36 10.54
N GLY A 33 -6.39 4.82 10.94
CA GLY A 33 -7.64 4.06 10.82
C GLY A 33 -7.96 3.68 9.37
N PHE A 34 -7.86 4.64 8.44
CA PHE A 34 -8.06 4.42 7.01
C PHE A 34 -7.05 3.44 6.42
N TYR A 35 -5.79 3.55 6.81
CA TYR A 35 -4.73 2.62 6.41
C TYR A 35 -5.03 1.18 6.84
N TYR A 36 -5.40 0.97 8.11
CA TYR A 36 -5.70 -0.37 8.62
C TYR A 36 -6.96 -0.94 7.96
N ALA A 37 -7.97 -0.10 7.73
CA ALA A 37 -9.16 -0.47 6.98
C ALA A 37 -8.81 -0.88 5.54
N ALA A 38 -7.96 -0.10 4.84
CA ALA A 38 -7.50 -0.43 3.50
C ALA A 38 -6.73 -1.76 3.45
N ASN A 39 -5.84 -2.04 4.42
CA ASN A 39 -5.14 -3.31 4.52
C ASN A 39 -6.09 -4.49 4.82
N ALA A 40 -7.09 -4.30 5.69
CA ALA A 40 -8.09 -5.33 5.98
C ALA A 40 -8.96 -5.64 4.75
N VAL A 41 -9.41 -4.61 4.05
CA VAL A 41 -10.19 -4.75 2.80
C VAL A 41 -9.37 -5.43 1.72
N GLY A 42 -8.10 -5.03 1.55
CA GLY A 42 -7.19 -5.67 0.58
C GLY A 42 -7.00 -7.17 0.83
N ARG A 43 -6.83 -7.57 2.10
CA ARG A 43 -6.75 -9.00 2.47
C ARG A 43 -8.04 -9.74 2.19
N LEU A 44 -9.19 -9.15 2.55
CA LEU A 44 -10.49 -9.77 2.30
C LEU A 44 -10.74 -9.97 0.80
N LEU A 45 -10.52 -8.93 -0.01
CA LEU A 45 -10.68 -9.01 -1.47
C LEU A 45 -9.71 -10.01 -2.09
N GLY A 46 -8.45 -10.04 -1.65
CA GLY A 46 -7.47 -11.01 -2.13
C GLY A 46 -7.88 -12.46 -1.87
N ILE A 47 -8.44 -12.76 -0.70
CA ILE A 47 -8.93 -14.10 -0.35
C ILE A 47 -10.13 -14.50 -1.22
N ILE A 48 -11.11 -13.61 -1.34
CA ILE A 48 -12.32 -13.89 -2.13
C ILE A 48 -11.97 -14.05 -3.62
N LEU A 49 -11.18 -13.12 -4.17
CA LEU A 49 -10.82 -13.12 -5.58
C LEU A 49 -9.93 -14.31 -5.95
N SER A 50 -8.98 -14.69 -5.09
CA SER A 50 -8.18 -15.90 -5.32
C SER A 50 -9.02 -17.18 -5.26
N GLY A 51 -9.98 -17.27 -4.34
CA GLY A 51 -10.94 -18.38 -4.30
C GLY A 51 -11.82 -18.46 -5.56
N LEU A 52 -12.22 -17.32 -6.12
CA LEU A 52 -12.99 -17.26 -7.37
C LEU A 52 -12.12 -17.64 -8.58
N LEU A 53 -10.92 -17.07 -8.70
CA LEU A 53 -9.99 -17.36 -9.79
C LEU A 53 -9.54 -18.82 -9.79
N TYR A 54 -9.34 -19.41 -8.62
CA TYR A 54 -8.99 -20.83 -8.49
C TYR A 54 -10.09 -21.74 -9.05
N GLN A 55 -11.36 -21.41 -8.78
CA GLN A 55 -12.49 -22.19 -9.30
C GLN A 55 -12.62 -22.08 -10.83
N LEU A 56 -12.28 -20.93 -11.42
CA LEU A 56 -12.44 -20.68 -12.85
C LEU A 56 -11.25 -21.15 -13.70
N ALA A 57 -10.03 -20.99 -13.19
CA ALA A 57 -8.78 -21.16 -13.96
C ALA A 57 -7.64 -21.82 -13.16
N GLY A 58 -7.94 -22.37 -11.98
CA GLY A 58 -6.96 -23.07 -11.16
C GLY A 58 -5.84 -22.17 -10.63
N ILE A 59 -4.66 -22.76 -10.41
CA ILE A 59 -3.48 -22.06 -9.88
C ILE A 59 -2.98 -20.98 -10.84
N GLU A 60 -3.03 -21.24 -12.15
CA GLU A 60 -2.58 -20.28 -13.17
C GLU A 60 -3.41 -18.99 -13.13
N GLY A 61 -4.74 -19.12 -12.99
CA GLY A 61 -5.63 -17.97 -12.80
C GLY A 61 -5.27 -17.12 -11.57
N CYS A 62 -4.96 -17.76 -10.44
CA CYS A 62 -4.52 -17.07 -9.24
C CYS A 62 -3.20 -16.31 -9.45
N LEU A 63 -2.26 -16.91 -10.19
CA LEU A 63 -0.96 -16.31 -10.48
C LEU A 63 -1.12 -15.06 -11.37
N ILE A 64 -1.91 -15.18 -12.43
CA ILE A 64 -2.20 -14.08 -13.37
C ILE A 64 -2.95 -12.96 -12.65
N GLY A 65 -3.99 -13.28 -11.88
CA GLY A 65 -4.75 -12.30 -11.11
C GLY A 65 -3.88 -11.54 -10.11
N SER A 66 -2.98 -12.24 -9.42
CA SER A 66 -2.02 -11.61 -8.50
C SER A 66 -1.03 -10.71 -9.23
N ALA A 67 -0.53 -11.14 -10.39
CA ALA A 67 0.37 -10.34 -11.22
C ALA A 67 -0.30 -9.05 -11.72
N VAL A 68 -1.56 -9.14 -12.17
CA VAL A 68 -2.35 -7.97 -12.61
C VAL A 68 -2.54 -6.98 -11.47
N MET A 69 -2.93 -7.44 -10.28
CA MET A 69 -3.08 -6.57 -9.11
C MET A 69 -1.78 -5.86 -8.74
N LEU A 70 -0.64 -6.55 -8.87
CA LEU A 70 0.68 -5.98 -8.59
C LEU A 70 1.06 -4.90 -9.63
N VAL A 71 0.77 -5.14 -10.91
CA VAL A 71 1.00 -4.16 -12.00
C VAL A 71 0.10 -2.94 -11.81
N LEU A 72 -1.17 -3.12 -11.44
CA LEU A 72 -2.09 -2.02 -11.15
C LEU A 72 -1.59 -1.17 -9.97
N CYS A 73 -1.15 -1.81 -8.89
CA CYS A 73 -0.56 -1.12 -7.74
C CYS A 73 0.65 -0.28 -8.15
N TRP A 74 1.56 -0.87 -8.93
CA TRP A 74 2.73 -0.17 -9.47
C TRP A 74 2.37 1.02 -10.35
N ALA A 75 1.37 0.86 -11.23
CA ALA A 75 0.89 1.96 -12.09
C ALA A 75 0.30 3.11 -11.27
N ILE A 76 -0.47 2.82 -10.22
CA ILE A 76 -1.08 3.82 -9.34
C ILE A 76 -0.01 4.60 -8.57
N THR A 77 1.13 3.98 -8.23
CA THR A 77 2.24 4.67 -7.54
C THR A 77 2.76 5.88 -8.33
N PHE A 78 2.74 5.85 -9.66
CA PHE A 78 3.14 7.01 -10.48
C PHE A 78 2.19 8.20 -10.38
N VAL A 79 0.95 7.97 -9.95
CA VAL A 79 -0.08 9.02 -9.79
C VAL A 79 0.01 9.66 -8.41
N LEU A 80 0.82 9.09 -7.49
CA LEU A 80 0.92 9.61 -6.13
C LEU A 80 1.71 10.94 -6.12
N PRO A 81 1.14 12.04 -5.58
CA PRO A 81 1.83 13.31 -5.48
C PRO A 81 3.06 13.19 -4.57
N THR A 82 4.21 13.68 -5.03
CA THR A 82 5.50 13.60 -4.32
C THR A 82 5.84 14.84 -3.50
N GLU A 83 4.91 15.77 -3.31
CA GLU A 83 5.18 17.00 -2.56
C GLU A 83 5.22 16.69 -1.06
N PRO A 84 6.39 16.82 -0.40
CA PRO A 84 6.44 16.70 1.05
C PRO A 84 5.74 17.94 1.63
N GLU A 85 4.61 17.73 2.31
CA GLU A 85 4.03 18.75 3.16
C GLU A 85 5.10 19.18 4.18
N ARG A 86 5.56 20.43 4.08
CA ARG A 86 6.58 21.00 4.96
C ARG A 86 5.98 21.21 6.35
N VAL A 87 5.89 20.14 7.13
CA VAL A 87 5.52 20.19 8.54
C VAL A 87 6.74 20.63 9.35
N GLY A 88 6.76 21.90 9.76
CA GLY A 88 7.21 22.24 11.12
C GLY A 88 8.59 22.84 11.38
N LEU A 89 9.39 23.29 10.41
CA LEU A 89 10.63 24.06 10.71
C LEU A 89 10.39 25.58 10.90
N GLN A 90 9.34 25.97 11.64
CA GLN A 90 9.11 27.38 11.99
C GLN A 90 8.75 27.67 13.46
N GLN A 91 8.90 26.72 14.39
CA GLN A 91 8.53 26.93 15.81
C GLN A 91 9.69 26.88 16.82
N SER A 92 10.94 27.11 16.39
CA SER A 92 12.09 27.28 17.32
C SER A 92 12.94 28.52 17.04
N ALA A 93 12.39 29.56 16.41
CA ALA A 93 13.12 30.82 16.24
C ALA A 93 12.20 32.05 16.21
N VAL A 94 11.44 32.30 17.28
CA VAL A 94 11.22 33.62 17.94
C VAL A 94 10.77 33.36 19.37
#